data_AF-A0A975G0J3-F1
#
_entry.id   AF-A0A975G0J3-F1
#
_cell.length_a   1.000
_cell.length_b   1.000
_cell.length_c   1.000
_cell.angle_alpha   90.00
_cell.angle_beta   90.00
_cell.angle_gamma   90.00
#
_symmetry.space_group_name_H-M   'P 1'
#
loop_
_entity.id
_entity.type
_entity.pdbx_description
1 polymer ?
#
loop_
_entity_poly.entity_id
_entity_poly.type
_entity_poly.pdbx_seq_one_letter_code
_entity_poly.pdbx_strand_id
1 'polypeptide(L)'
;MDVMAELKPIGLLYSGGNLRVGQRQLQSLWAAVPEPKADTPNAYLIVEYGVAFSLKDHDLDQAQEWADRAPLFAAKRHDMGEVEFLIGKVAFERGEIERAREQFLIAHTKSEGRAFAGKDERYKRLIG
;
A
#
# COMPACT_ATOMS: atom_id res chain seq x y z
N MET A 1 5.42 13.79 14.49
CA MET A 1 5.78 12.35 14.53
C MET A 1 6.71 12.07 13.38
N ASP A 2 7.76 11.29 13.59
CA ASP A 2 8.63 10.79 12.52
C ASP A 2 8.23 9.37 12.14
N VAL A 3 7.37 9.24 11.13
CA VAL A 3 6.85 7.93 10.69
C VAL A 3 7.96 7.00 10.20
N MET A 4 9.04 7.52 9.63
CA MET A 4 10.14 6.69 9.13
C MET A 4 10.91 6.05 10.27
N ALA A 5 11.17 6.81 11.34
CA ALA A 5 11.81 6.28 12.54
C ALA A 5 10.97 5.15 13.18
N GLU A 6 9.64 5.32 13.23
CA GLU A 6 8.70 4.33 13.78
C GLU A 6 8.56 3.08 12.88
N LEU A 7 8.58 3.25 11.55
CA LEU A 7 8.48 2.13 10.61
C LEU A 7 9.75 1.27 10.54
N LYS A 8 10.92 1.82 10.85
CA LYS A 8 12.20 1.10 10.78
C LYS A 8 12.21 -0.23 11.58
N PRO A 9 11.85 -0.26 12.88
CA PRO A 9 11.77 -1.53 13.62
C PRO A 9 10.65 -2.44 13.10
N ILE A 10 9.53 -1.89 12.64
CA ILE A 10 8.43 -2.66 12.04
C ILE A 10 8.90 -3.38 10.78
N GLY A 11 9.70 -2.73 9.92
CA GLY A 11 10.28 -3.34 8.73
C GLY A 11 11.16 -4.56 9.02
N LEU A 12 11.83 -4.60 10.17
CA LEU A 12 12.61 -5.78 10.59
C LEU A 12 11.70 -6.98 10.89
N LEU A 13 10.50 -6.74 11.42
CA LEU A 13 9.50 -7.79 11.65
C LEU A 13 9.01 -8.39 10.33
N TYR A 14 8.87 -7.56 9.28
CA TYR A 14 8.49 -8.03 7.95
C TYR A 14 9.51 -9.02 7.40
N SER A 15 10.79 -8.63 7.42
CA SER A 15 11.90 -9.45 6.93
C SER A 15 12.10 -10.72 7.76
N GLY A 16 11.91 -10.62 9.09
CA GLY A 16 11.99 -11.75 10.02
C GLY A 16 10.77 -12.68 10.03
N GLY A 17 9.72 -12.39 9.25
CA GLY A 17 8.50 -13.22 9.20
C GLY A 17 7.59 -13.08 10.42
N ASN A 18 7.83 -12.11 11.31
CA ASN A 18 7.01 -11.83 12.49
C ASN A 18 5.78 -10.99 12.11
N LEU A 19 4.98 -11.49 11.17
CA LEU A 19 3.94 -10.72 10.48
C LEU A 19 2.86 -10.21 11.43
N ARG A 20 2.33 -11.07 12.31
CA ARG A 20 1.29 -10.70 13.29
C ARG A 20 1.73 -9.58 14.24
N VAL A 21 2.99 -9.61 14.69
CA VAL A 21 3.53 -8.57 15.57
C VAL A 21 3.66 -7.27 14.79
N GLY A 22 4.18 -7.33 13.56
CA GLY A 22 4.31 -6.16 12.70
C GLY A 22 2.96 -5.52 12.35
N GLN A 23 1.94 -6.32 12.02
CA GLN A 23 0.59 -5.84 11.77
C GLN A 23 0.01 -5.10 12.99
N ARG A 24 0.17 -5.64 14.19
CA ARG A 24 -0.27 -4.97 15.43
C ARG A 24 0.45 -3.63 15.63
N GLN A 25 1.76 -3.59 15.39
CA GLN A 25 2.53 -2.34 15.50
C GLN A 25 2.12 -1.32 14.44
N LEU A 26 1.80 -1.76 13.21
CA LEU A 26 1.26 -0.88 12.17
C LEU A 26 -0.11 -0.31 12.54
N GLN A 27 -1.00 -1.11 13.12
CA GLN A 27 -2.30 -0.63 13.62
C GLN A 27 -2.12 0.42 14.73
N SER A 28 -1.23 0.15 15.69
CA SER A 28 -0.91 1.12 16.76
C SER A 28 -0.30 2.41 16.21
N LEU A 29 0.65 2.29 15.26
CA LEU A 29 1.27 3.45 14.63
C LEU A 29 0.24 4.27 13.85
N TRP A 30 -0.60 3.62 13.04
CA TRP A 30 -1.68 4.28 12.32
C TRP A 30 -2.63 5.03 13.25
N ALA A 31 -3.04 4.41 14.35
CA ALA A 31 -3.89 5.05 15.35
C ALA A 31 -3.24 6.31 15.96
N ALA A 32 -1.92 6.29 16.16
CA ALA A 32 -1.16 7.38 16.77
C ALA A 32 -0.86 8.57 15.81
N VAL A 33 -1.01 8.39 14.49
CA VAL A 33 -0.81 9.49 13.52
C VAL A 33 -1.78 10.65 13.83
N PRO A 34 -1.34 11.91 13.91
CA PRO A 34 -2.23 13.06 14.11
C PRO A 34 -3.24 13.27 12.97
N GLU A 35 -4.41 13.82 13.30
CA GLU A 35 -5.38 14.25 12.28
C GLU A 35 -5.06 15.66 11.75
N PRO A 36 -5.29 15.92 10.44
CA PRO A 36 -5.69 14.94 9.43
C PRO A 36 -4.52 14.01 9.05
N LYS A 37 -4.75 12.70 8.95
CA LYS A 37 -3.69 11.70 8.66
C LYS A 37 -2.82 12.07 7.46
N ALA A 38 -3.44 12.62 6.42
CA ALA A 38 -2.79 13.04 5.18
C ALA A 38 -1.77 14.17 5.35
N ASP A 39 -1.82 14.91 6.46
CA ASP A 39 -0.88 15.99 6.78
C ASP A 39 0.39 15.52 7.47
N THR A 40 0.41 14.30 7.99
CA THR A 40 1.62 13.74 8.57
C THR A 40 2.57 13.23 7.47
N PRO A 41 3.82 13.75 7.40
CA PRO A 41 4.80 13.28 6.43
C PRO A 41 5.01 11.77 6.52
N ASN A 42 5.09 11.11 5.37
CA ASN A 42 5.31 9.67 5.24
C ASN A 42 4.23 8.76 5.85
N ALA A 43 3.10 9.28 6.35
CA ALA A 43 2.02 8.45 6.89
C ALA A 43 1.43 7.47 5.86
N TYR A 44 1.51 7.77 4.56
CA TYR A 44 1.12 6.85 3.49
C TYR A 44 1.93 5.54 3.50
N LEU A 45 3.18 5.56 3.96
CA LEU A 45 4.03 4.36 4.03
C LEU A 45 3.48 3.35 5.05
N ILE A 46 2.75 3.80 6.06
CA ILE A 46 2.08 2.90 7.02
C ILE A 46 1.04 2.07 6.27
N VAL A 47 0.30 2.69 5.33
CA VAL A 47 -0.69 2.01 4.50
C VAL A 47 -0.03 1.01 3.55
N GLU A 48 1.06 1.40 2.88
CA GLU A 48 1.82 0.49 2.02
C GLU A 48 2.38 -0.72 2.78
N TYR A 49 2.94 -0.49 3.96
CA TYR A 49 3.41 -1.55 4.85
C TYR A 49 2.24 -2.44 5.29
N GLY A 50 1.11 -1.86 5.66
CA GLY A 50 -0.10 -2.59 6.02
C GLY A 50 -0.54 -3.56 4.93
N VAL A 51 -0.62 -3.09 3.69
CA VAL A 51 -0.90 -3.95 2.52
C VAL A 51 0.18 -5.02 2.36
N ALA A 52 1.46 -4.66 2.39
CA ALA A 52 2.55 -5.61 2.20
C ALA A 52 2.55 -6.73 3.26
N PHE A 53 2.39 -6.39 4.54
CA PHE A 53 2.28 -7.35 5.63
C PHE A 53 1.09 -8.28 5.46
N SER A 54 -0.08 -7.73 5.13
CA SER A 54 -1.32 -8.49 5.01
C SER A 54 -1.25 -9.46 3.83
N LEU A 55 -0.76 -9.02 2.68
CA LEU A 55 -0.54 -9.89 1.52
C LEU A 55 0.49 -10.99 1.80
N LYS A 56 1.57 -10.68 2.52
CA LYS A 56 2.57 -11.69 2.90
C LYS A 56 2.03 -12.73 3.88
N ASP A 57 1.06 -12.34 4.72
CA ASP A 57 0.36 -13.24 5.65
C ASP A 57 -0.85 -13.93 5.00
N HIS A 58 -1.09 -13.69 3.69
CA HIS A 58 -2.26 -14.14 2.94
C HIS A 58 -3.61 -13.68 3.52
N ASP A 59 -3.61 -12.60 4.31
CA ASP A 59 -4.82 -11.97 4.84
C ASP A 59 -5.32 -10.91 3.85
N LEU A 60 -6.14 -11.36 2.90
CA LEU A 60 -6.64 -10.52 1.80
C LEU A 60 -7.71 -9.52 2.25
N ASP A 61 -8.38 -9.78 3.37
CA ASP A 61 -9.39 -8.86 3.91
C ASP A 61 -8.70 -7.70 4.62
N GLN A 62 -7.69 -7.99 5.46
CA GLN A 62 -6.89 -6.95 6.08
C GLN A 62 -6.11 -6.14 5.03
N ALA A 63 -5.65 -6.77 3.94
CA ALA A 63 -5.03 -6.07 2.83
C ALA A 63 -5.99 -5.06 2.18
N GLN A 64 -7.26 -5.45 1.97
CA GLN A 64 -8.28 -4.55 1.45
C GLN A 64 -8.56 -3.38 2.40
N GLU A 65 -8.71 -3.64 3.70
CA GLU A 65 -8.90 -2.56 4.68
C GLU A 65 -7.76 -1.54 4.69
N TRP A 66 -6.52 -1.98 4.49
CA TRP A 66 -5.39 -1.06 4.33
C TRP A 66 -5.50 -0.29 3.01
N ALA A 67 -5.75 -0.96 1.89
CA ALA A 67 -5.89 -0.31 0.59
C ALA A 67 -7.02 0.74 0.58
N ASP A 68 -8.11 0.53 1.31
CA ASP A 68 -9.22 1.48 1.44
C ASP A 68 -8.82 2.80 2.12
N ARG A 69 -7.68 2.84 2.80
CA ARG A 69 -7.10 4.05 3.40
C ARG A 69 -6.24 4.84 2.40
N ALA A 70 -5.80 4.23 1.29
CA ALA A 70 -4.93 4.86 0.31
C ALA A 70 -5.52 6.15 -0.31
N PRO A 71 -6.83 6.23 -0.63
CA PRO A 71 -7.46 7.45 -1.16
C PRO A 71 -7.30 8.69 -0.26
N LEU A 72 -7.08 8.53 1.06
CA LEU A 72 -6.80 9.66 1.96
C LEU A 72 -5.57 10.47 1.52
N PHE A 73 -4.65 9.86 0.78
CA PHE A 73 -3.41 10.49 0.33
C PHE A 73 -3.48 10.94 -1.14
N ALA A 74 -4.61 10.74 -1.83
CA ALA A 74 -4.75 10.99 -3.26
C ALA A 74 -4.44 12.44 -3.64
N ALA A 75 -4.89 13.43 -2.86
CA ALA A 75 -4.63 14.85 -3.17
C ALA A 75 -3.13 15.18 -3.23
N LYS A 76 -2.34 14.66 -2.29
CA LYS A 76 -0.89 14.90 -2.22
C LYS A 76 -0.06 14.02 -3.16
N ARG A 77 -0.65 12.93 -3.67
CA ARG A 77 0.00 11.95 -4.54
C ARG A 77 -0.70 11.80 -5.89
N HIS A 78 -1.47 12.80 -6.31
CA HIS A 78 -2.40 12.68 -7.43
C HIS A 78 -1.72 12.27 -8.75
N ASP A 79 -0.48 12.69 -8.97
CA ASP A 79 0.33 12.40 -10.15
C ASP A 79 1.32 11.22 -9.98
N MET A 80 1.31 10.55 -8.82
CA MET A 80 2.28 9.48 -8.55
C MET A 80 1.78 8.10 -9.02
N GLY A 81 0.47 7.92 -9.17
CA GLY A 81 -0.17 6.64 -9.52
C GLY A 81 -0.06 5.54 -8.44
N GLU A 82 0.59 5.81 -7.32
CA GLU A 82 0.84 4.83 -6.27
C GLU A 82 -0.42 4.41 -5.51
N VAL A 83 -1.39 5.33 -5.35
CA VAL A 83 -2.67 5.02 -4.71
C VAL A 83 -3.41 3.96 -5.53
N GLU A 84 -3.57 4.19 -6.83
CA GLU A 84 -4.25 3.26 -7.72
C GLU A 84 -3.44 1.98 -7.90
N PHE A 85 -2.11 2.07 -7.94
CA PHE A 85 -1.27 0.88 -7.97
C PHE A 85 -1.50 -0.01 -6.74
N LEU A 86 -1.58 0.58 -5.55
CA LEU A 86 -1.78 -0.16 -4.31
C LEU A 86 -3.16 -0.82 -4.25
N ILE A 87 -4.21 -0.11 -4.69
CA ILE A 87 -5.57 -0.66 -4.78
C ILE A 87 -5.62 -1.79 -5.82
N GLY A 88 -5.05 -1.57 -7.00
CA GLY A 88 -4.98 -2.57 -8.07
C GLY A 88 -4.22 -3.82 -7.66
N LYS A 89 -3.14 -3.66 -6.89
CA LYS A 89 -2.37 -4.77 -6.32
C LYS A 89 -3.23 -5.66 -5.43
N VAL A 90 -4.03 -5.09 -4.52
CA VAL A 90 -4.90 -5.87 -3.65
C VAL A 90 -6.02 -6.54 -4.45
N ALA A 91 -6.66 -5.82 -5.39
CA ALA A 91 -7.66 -6.40 -6.28
C ALA A 91 -7.10 -7.59 -7.08
N PHE A 92 -5.84 -7.50 -7.55
CA PHE A 92 -5.18 -8.59 -8.26
C PHE A 92 -5.04 -9.84 -7.39
N GLU A 93 -4.50 -9.70 -6.17
CA GLU A 93 -4.30 -10.83 -5.26
C GLU A 93 -5.62 -11.44 -4.78
N ARG A 94 -6.72 -10.66 -4.81
CA ARG A 94 -8.09 -11.11 -4.55
C ARG A 94 -8.76 -11.80 -5.75
N GLY A 95 -8.10 -11.85 -6.91
CA GLY A 95 -8.67 -12.41 -8.15
C GLY A 95 -9.68 -11.49 -8.84
N GLU A 96 -9.79 -10.23 -8.43
CA GLU A 96 -10.68 -9.21 -9.00
C GLU A 96 -10.01 -8.57 -10.23
N ILE A 97 -9.76 -9.38 -11.27
CA ILE A 97 -8.85 -9.03 -12.38
C ILE A 97 -9.26 -7.77 -13.13
N GLU A 98 -10.55 -7.58 -13.43
CA GLU A 98 -11.02 -6.38 -14.14
C GLU A 98 -10.77 -5.11 -13.32
N ARG A 99 -11.11 -5.15 -12.02
CA ARG A 99 -10.84 -4.04 -11.09
C ARG A 99 -9.35 -3.76 -10.98
N ALA A 100 -8.52 -4.80 -10.89
CA ALA A 100 -7.07 -4.66 -10.85
C ALA A 100 -6.55 -3.96 -12.11
N ARG A 101 -7.01 -4.40 -13.28
CA ARG A 101 -6.63 -3.82 -14.58
C ARG A 101 -7.01 -2.36 -14.68
N GLU A 102 -8.23 -1.99 -14.31
CA GLU A 102 -8.69 -0.59 -14.31
C GLU A 102 -7.78 0.30 -13.45
N GLN A 103 -7.49 -0.13 -12.22
CA GLN A 103 -6.63 0.61 -11.30
C GLN A 103 -5.19 0.69 -11.83
N PHE A 104 -4.66 -0.39 -12.40
CA PHE A 104 -3.33 -0.40 -13.01
C PHE A 104 -3.21 0.52 -14.22
N LEU A 105 -4.25 0.67 -15.05
CA LEU A 105 -4.26 1.63 -16.15
C LEU A 105 -4.17 3.07 -15.65
N ILE A 106 -4.92 3.40 -14.58
CA ILE A 106 -4.88 4.73 -13.97
C ILE A 106 -3.48 4.98 -13.36
N ALA A 107 -2.96 4.01 -12.62
CA ALA A 107 -1.63 4.07 -12.04
C ALA A 107 -0.55 4.27 -13.11
N HIS A 108 -0.64 3.54 -14.23
CA HIS A 108 0.31 3.63 -15.33
C HIS A 108 0.27 5.00 -15.99
N THR A 109 -0.94 5.51 -16.25
CA THR A 109 -1.16 6.83 -16.86
C THR A 109 -0.58 7.94 -15.98
N LYS A 110 -0.87 7.93 -14.68
CA LYS A 110 -0.38 8.94 -13.73
C LYS A 110 1.14 8.87 -13.55
N SER A 111 1.66 7.66 -13.35
CA SER A 111 3.07 7.46 -13.05
C SER A 111 3.98 7.40 -14.27
N GLU A 112 3.42 7.43 -15.48
CA GLU A 112 4.14 7.13 -16.73
C GLU A 112 4.92 5.81 -16.63
N GLY A 113 4.30 4.82 -15.99
CA GLY A 113 4.88 3.49 -15.73
C GLY A 113 5.84 3.38 -14.54
N ARG A 114 6.26 4.50 -13.89
CA ARG A 114 7.19 4.47 -12.75
C ARG A 114 6.68 3.62 -11.59
N ALA A 115 5.37 3.59 -11.34
CA ALA A 115 4.77 2.82 -10.24
C ALA A 115 5.02 1.29 -10.37
N PHE A 116 5.30 0.81 -11.58
CA PHE A 116 5.52 -0.61 -11.88
C PHE A 116 7.00 -1.01 -11.85
N ALA A 117 7.93 -0.07 -11.65
CA ALA A 117 9.37 -0.36 -11.63
C ALA A 117 9.73 -1.29 -10.46
N GLY A 118 10.40 -2.41 -10.75
CA GLY A 118 10.80 -3.41 -9.75
C GLY A 118 9.63 -4.15 -9.08
N LYS A 119 8.42 -4.09 -9.65
CA LYS A 119 7.24 -4.80 -9.16
C LYS A 119 7.04 -6.12 -9.92
N ASP A 120 6.07 -6.91 -9.47
CA ASP A 120 5.70 -8.15 -10.14
C ASP A 120 5.26 -7.88 -11.60
N GLU A 121 5.90 -8.56 -12.55
CA GLU A 121 5.62 -8.42 -13.98
C GLU A 121 4.18 -8.84 -14.34
N ARG A 122 3.53 -9.67 -13.52
CA ARG A 122 2.11 -10.02 -13.69
C ARG A 122 1.19 -8.79 -13.66
N TYR A 123 1.54 -7.75 -12.90
CA TYR A 123 0.75 -6.51 -12.84
C TYR A 123 0.82 -5.74 -14.16
N LYS A 124 2.01 -5.67 -14.80
CA LYS A 124 2.18 -5.01 -16.10
C LYS A 124 1.45 -5.75 -17.22
N ARG A 125 1.45 -7.09 -17.20
CA ARG A 125 0.75 -7.90 -18.21
C ARG A 125 -0.76 -7.64 -18.29
N LEU A 126 -1.38 -7.11 -17.24
CA LEU A 126 -2.80 -6.75 -17.29
C LEU A 126 -3.09 -5.52 -18.14
N ILE A 127 -2.09 -4.67 -18.39
CA ILE A 127 -2.28 -3.37 -19.04
C ILE A 127 -1.63 -3.27 -20.43
N GLY A 128 -0.98 -4.33 -20.91
CA GLY A 128 -0.37 -4.42 -22.24
C GLY A 128 1.14 -4.55 -22.15
#